data_AF-A0A933UFZ1-F1
#
_entry.id   AF-A0A933UFZ1-F1
#
_cell.length_a   1.000
_cell.length_b   1.000
_cell.length_c   1.000
_cell.angle_alpha   90.00
_cell.angle_beta   90.00
_cell.angle_gamma   90.00
#
_symmetry.space_group_name_H-M   'P 1'
#
loop_
_entity.id
_entity.type
_entity.pdbx_description
1 polymer ?
#
loop_
_entity_poly.entity_id
_entity_poly.type
_entity_poly.pdbx_seq_one_letter_code
_entity_poly.pdbx_strand_id
1 'polypeptide(L)'
;MRRLLVTVLLVLSLGGLVACRSVRDDARQQFTQQLEDEGGLPPEVAECVADRFFEERTTDELKEFFERVGLTDAEREEFKRLGNECIEALNGS
;
A
#
# COMPACT_ATOMS: atom_id res chain seq x y z
N MET A 1 22.37 32.47 5.39
CA MET A 1 20.97 32.15 5.03
C MET A 1 20.63 30.79 5.61
N ARG A 2 19.71 30.76 6.57
CA ARG A 2 19.31 29.61 7.39
C ARG A 2 18.47 28.68 6.53
N ARG A 3 18.97 27.48 6.16
CA ARG A 3 18.14 26.45 5.51
C ARG A 3 17.39 25.73 6.62
N LEU A 4 16.11 26.05 6.75
CA LEU A 4 15.20 25.51 7.76
C LEU A 4 14.95 24.02 7.49
N LEU A 5 15.16 23.23 8.55
CA LEU A 5 14.73 21.85 8.70
C LEU A 5 13.21 21.76 8.51
N VAL A 6 12.76 20.99 7.52
CA VAL A 6 11.35 20.61 7.40
C VAL A 6 11.20 19.22 8.02
N THR A 7 10.92 19.19 9.32
CA THR A 7 10.52 17.98 10.03
C THR A 7 9.03 17.74 9.75
N VAL A 8 8.72 16.79 8.88
CA VAL A 8 7.34 16.35 8.65
C VAL A 8 6.95 15.42 9.81
N LEU A 9 6.26 15.97 10.81
CA LEU A 9 5.61 15.20 11.88
C LEU A 9 4.18 14.88 11.44
N LEU A 10 3.99 13.71 10.83
CA LEU A 10 2.66 13.13 10.59
C LEU A 10 2.21 12.41 11.87
N VAL A 11 1.53 13.16 12.74
CA VAL A 11 0.84 12.61 13.91
C VAL A 11 -0.55 12.16 13.47
N LEU A 12 -0.69 10.88 13.14
CA LEU A 12 -1.97 10.24 12.85
C LEU A 12 -2.55 9.63 14.14
N SER A 13 -3.23 10.46 14.93
CA SER A 13 -4.06 10.02 16.04
C SER A 13 -5.41 9.50 15.51
N LEU A 14 -5.50 8.20 15.18
CA LEU A 14 -6.77 7.55 14.81
C LEU A 14 -7.41 6.87 16.02
N GLY A 15 -8.46 7.51 16.55
CA GLY A 15 -9.41 6.91 17.48
C GLY A 15 -10.56 6.20 16.74
N GLY A 16 -10.95 5.04 17.26
CA GLY A 16 -12.36 4.64 17.34
C GLY A 16 -13.02 3.93 16.15
N LEU A 17 -12.63 2.67 15.90
CA LEU A 17 -13.42 1.43 15.73
C LEU A 17 -14.80 1.38 14.99
N VAL A 18 -15.36 2.47 14.47
CA VAL A 18 -16.57 2.46 13.60
C VAL A 18 -16.25 2.95 12.17
N ALA A 19 -15.07 3.54 11.97
CA ALA A 19 -14.57 4.01 10.66
C ALA A 19 -13.64 3.00 9.95
N CYS A 20 -13.42 1.80 10.48
CA CYS A 20 -12.39 0.90 9.95
C CYS A 20 -12.67 0.40 8.52
N ARG A 21 -13.94 0.27 8.09
CA ARG A 21 -14.24 -0.15 6.71
C ARG A 21 -13.89 0.95 5.72
N SER A 22 -14.29 2.20 5.98
CA SER A 22 -13.92 3.33 5.11
C SER A 22 -12.42 3.61 5.13
N VAL A 23 -11.77 3.53 6.29
CA VAL A 23 -10.31 3.76 6.40
C VAL A 23 -9.52 2.68 5.66
N ARG A 24 -9.96 1.42 5.72
CA ARG A 24 -9.31 0.33 4.99
C ARG A 24 -9.49 0.48 3.48
N ASP A 25 -10.69 0.84 3.04
CA ASP A 25 -10.98 1.06 1.62
C ASP A 25 -10.21 2.27 1.08
N ASP A 26 -10.14 3.38 1.84
CA ASP A 26 -9.34 4.56 1.50
C ASP A 26 -7.84 4.24 1.48
N ALA A 27 -7.35 3.43 2.42
CA ALA A 27 -5.96 2.98 2.46
C ALA A 27 -5.65 2.08 1.25
N ARG A 28 -6.57 1.20 0.86
CA ARG A 28 -6.44 0.37 -0.34
C ARG A 28 -6.32 1.25 -1.58
N GLN A 29 -7.22 2.22 -1.74
CA GLN A 29 -7.21 3.13 -2.87
C GLN A 29 -5.92 3.95 -2.96
N GLN A 30 -5.46 4.52 -1.84
CA GLN A 30 -4.20 5.26 -1.79
C GLN A 30 -3.00 4.37 -2.12
N PHE A 31 -3.02 3.13 -1.64
CA PHE A 31 -1.96 2.17 -1.93
C PHE A 31 -1.95 1.75 -3.41
N THR A 32 -3.12 1.49 -4.01
CA THR A 32 -3.25 1.27 -5.46
C THR A 32 -2.66 2.43 -6.25
N GLN A 33 -3.00 3.67 -5.88
CA GLN A 33 -2.48 4.85 -6.57
C GLN A 33 -0.95 4.99 -6.44
N GLN A 34 -0.36 4.66 -5.29
CA GLN A 34 1.10 4.62 -5.14
C GLN A 34 1.75 3.55 -6.03
N LEU A 35 1.13 2.38 -6.18
CA LEU A 35 1.62 1.32 -7.06
C LEU A 35 1.61 1.77 -8.54
N GLU A 36 0.64 2.60 -8.94
CA GLU A 36 0.58 3.20 -10.27
C GLU A 36 1.64 4.32 -10.42
N ASP A 37 1.58 5.33 -9.56
CA ASP A 37 2.35 6.57 -9.71
C ASP A 37 3.85 6.38 -9.44
N GLU A 38 4.20 5.59 -8.43
CA GLU A 38 5.58 5.36 -8.00
C GLU A 38 6.09 3.99 -8.45
N GLY A 39 5.24 2.96 -8.40
CA GLY A 39 5.58 1.60 -8.83
C GLY A 39 5.58 1.40 -10.34
N GLY A 40 4.90 2.29 -11.09
CA GLY A 40 4.79 2.21 -12.55
C GLY A 40 3.94 1.04 -13.05
N LEU A 41 3.08 0.48 -12.19
CA LEU A 41 2.20 -0.62 -12.58
C LEU A 41 1.02 -0.12 -13.40
N PRO A 42 0.56 -0.88 -14.42
CA PRO A 42 -0.72 -0.61 -15.08
C PRO A 42 -1.88 -0.64 -14.06
N PRO A 43 -2.93 0.18 -14.22
CA PRO A 43 -4.02 0.29 -13.23
C PRO A 43 -4.65 -1.06 -12.82
N GLU A 44 -4.96 -1.92 -13.79
CA GLU A 44 -5.57 -3.23 -13.53
C GLU A 44 -4.64 -4.17 -12.74
N VAL A 45 -3.33 -4.07 -12.97
CA VAL A 45 -2.32 -4.84 -12.22
C VAL A 45 -2.18 -4.26 -10.81
N ALA A 46 -2.15 -2.94 -10.67
CA ALA A 46 -2.06 -2.27 -9.37
C ALA A 46 -3.28 -2.58 -8.49
N GLU A 47 -4.49 -2.59 -9.06
CA GLU A 47 -5.71 -2.98 -8.36
C GLU A 47 -5.65 -4.44 -7.91
N CYS A 48 -5.28 -5.37 -8.79
CA CYS A 48 -5.10 -6.78 -8.44
C CYS A 48 -4.08 -6.99 -7.31
N VAL A 49 -2.93 -6.31 -7.36
CA VAL A 49 -1.89 -6.41 -6.32
C VAL A 49 -2.40 -5.85 -4.99
N ALA A 50 -3.04 -4.68 -4.99
CA ALA A 50 -3.60 -4.09 -3.79
C ALA A 50 -4.67 -4.99 -3.16
N ASP A 51 -5.50 -5.63 -3.97
CA ASP A 51 -6.55 -6.54 -3.49
C ASP A 51 -5.95 -7.74 -2.79
N ARG A 52 -5.00 -8.44 -3.43
CA ARG A 52 -4.30 -9.57 -2.82
C ARG A 52 -3.56 -9.17 -1.54
N PHE A 53 -2.85 -8.05 -1.57
CA PHE A 53 -2.08 -7.55 -0.44
C PHE A 53 -2.97 -7.28 0.78
N PHE A 54 -4.15 -6.68 0.55
CA PHE A 54 -5.11 -6.41 1.62
C PHE A 54 -5.84 -7.68 2.05
N GLU A 55 -6.26 -8.57 1.15
CA GLU A 55 -6.98 -9.81 1.51
C GLU A 55 -6.18 -10.70 2.46
N GLU A 56 -4.87 -10.78 2.28
CA GLU A 56 -3.98 -11.64 3.07
C GLU A 56 -3.60 -11.04 4.43
N ARG A 57 -3.93 -9.77 4.70
CA ARG A 57 -3.46 -9.04 5.89
C ARG A 57 -4.58 -8.50 6.77
N THR A 58 -4.39 -8.69 8.06
CA THR A 58 -5.20 -8.07 9.11
C THR A 58 -4.98 -6.56 9.16
N THR A 59 -5.90 -5.84 9.79
CA THR A 59 -5.78 -4.39 9.96
C THR A 59 -4.53 -3.99 10.75
N ASP A 60 -4.12 -4.78 11.74
CA ASP A 60 -2.95 -4.49 12.55
C ASP A 60 -1.65 -4.69 11.76
N GLU A 61 -1.57 -5.74 10.94
CA GLU A 61 -0.42 -5.96 10.04
C GLU A 61 -0.30 -4.85 8.99
N LEU A 62 -1.42 -4.40 8.41
CA LEU A 62 -1.43 -3.27 7.48
C LEU A 62 -1.00 -1.98 8.18
N LYS A 63 -1.44 -1.76 9.42
CA LYS A 63 -1.02 -0.60 10.20
C LYS A 63 0.49 -0.61 10.42
N GLU A 64 1.05 -1.73 10.88
CA GLU A 64 2.49 -1.88 11.05
C GLU A 64 3.25 -1.69 9.73
N PHE A 65 2.70 -2.20 8.63
CA PHE A 65 3.26 -2.01 7.30
C PHE A 65 3.35 -0.52 6.93
N PHE A 66 2.24 0.22 7.05
CA PHE A 66 2.16 1.64 6.65
C PHE A 66 2.85 2.60 7.62
N GLU A 67 3.13 2.20 8.87
CA GLU A 67 3.90 3.02 9.82
C GLU A 67 5.40 3.06 9.50
N ARG A 68 5.91 2.15 8.65
CA ARG A 68 7.32 2.12 8.27
C ARG A 68 7.64 3.03 7.09
N VAL A 69 8.86 3.56 7.11
CA VAL A 69 9.36 4.53 6.11
C VAL A 69 9.77 3.86 4.79
N GLY A 70 9.78 2.52 4.70
CA GLY A 70 10.09 1.84 3.46
C GLY A 70 9.93 0.32 3.53
N LEU A 71 10.04 -0.31 2.36
CA LEU A 71 9.92 -1.76 2.20
C LEU A 71 11.17 -2.48 2.72
N THR A 72 10.97 -3.66 3.27
CA THR A 72 12.03 -4.68 3.46
C THR A 72 12.38 -5.35 2.13
N ASP A 73 13.48 -6.12 2.12
CA ASP A 73 13.81 -6.97 0.97
C ASP A 73 12.73 -8.03 0.70
N ALA A 74 12.17 -8.62 1.76
CA ALA A 74 11.13 -9.63 1.64
C ALA A 74 9.86 -9.06 0.98
N GLU A 75 9.45 -7.85 1.39
CA GLU A 75 8.27 -7.19 0.82
C GLU A 75 8.51 -6.75 -0.63
N ARG A 76 9.73 -6.31 -0.98
CA ARG A 76 10.08 -6.04 -2.37
C ARG A 76 9.94 -7.28 -3.24
N GLU A 77 10.43 -8.43 -2.77
CA GLU A 77 10.29 -9.70 -3.49
C GLU A 77 8.81 -10.14 -3.56
N GLU A 78 8.04 -9.93 -2.49
CA GLU A 78 6.61 -10.21 -2.48
C GLU A 78 5.85 -9.38 -3.51
N PHE A 79 6.07 -8.07 -3.58
CA PHE A 79 5.38 -7.21 -4.55
C PHE A 79 5.75 -7.55 -6.00
N LYS A 80 7.01 -7.93 -6.26
CA LYS A 80 7.41 -8.44 -7.58
C LYS A 80 6.66 -9.71 -7.95
N ARG A 81 6.56 -10.66 -7.00
CA ARG A 81 5.83 -11.91 -7.20
C ARG A 81 4.35 -11.64 -7.47
N LEU A 82 3.69 -10.86 -6.62
CA LEU A 82 2.28 -10.49 -6.78
C LEU A 82 2.03 -9.77 -8.11
N GLY A 83 2.91 -8.86 -8.51
CA GLY A 83 2.82 -8.18 -9.80
C GLY A 83 2.83 -9.16 -10.98
N ASN A 84 3.75 -10.13 -10.97
CA ASN A 84 3.81 -11.15 -12.02
C ASN A 84 2.56 -12.05 -12.02
N GLU A 85 2.09 -12.50 -10.86
CA GLU A 85 0.89 -13.32 -10.73
C GLU A 85 -0.36 -12.60 -11.25
N CYS A 86 -0.50 -11.31 -10.94
CA CYS A 86 -1.58 -10.47 -11.45
C CYS A 86 -1.51 -10.27 -12.96
N ILE A 87 -0.32 -10.04 -13.52
CA ILE A 87 -0.12 -9.93 -14.98
C ILE A 87 -0.51 -11.24 -15.68
N GLU A 88 -0.09 -12.39 -15.13
CA GLU A 88 -0.45 -13.70 -15.69
C GLU A 88 -1.95 -13.96 -15.61
N ALA A 89 -2.58 -13.65 -14.49
CA ALA A 89 -4.02 -13.83 -14.29
C ALA A 89 -4.85 -12.97 -15.26
N LEU A 90 -4.45 -11.73 -15.51
CA LEU A 90 -5.14 -10.81 -16.40
C LEU A 90 -4.93 -11.13 -17.89
N ASN A 91 -3.77 -11.65 -18.27
CA ASN A 91 -3.50 -12.04 -19.66
C ASN A 91 -4.05 -13.44 -20.02
N GLY A 92 -4.31 -14.27 -19.01
CA GLY A 92 -4.86 -15.62 -19.16
C GLY A 92 -6.39 -15.70 -18.98
N SER A 93 -7.06 -14.59 -18.67
CA SER A 93 -8.51 -14.49 -18.48
C SER A 93 -9.24 -13.95 -19.70
#